data_AF-A0A8D5U0R9-F1
#
_entry.id   AF-A0A8D5U0R9-F1
#
_cell.length_a   1.000
_cell.length_b   1.000
_cell.length_c   1.000
_cell.angle_alpha   90.00
_cell.angle_beta   90.00
_cell.angle_gamma   90.00
#
_symmetry.space_group_name_H-M   'P 1'
#
loop_
_entity.id
_entity.type
_entity.pdbx_description
1 polymer ?
#
loop_
_entity_poly.entity_id
_entity_poly.type
_entity_poly.pdbx_seq_one_letter_code
_entity_poly.pdbx_strand_id
1 'polypeptide(L)' 'MKSRSGVDSLLDLIKNLFNDDNWYLGGFVVALILFIIWDLIVVK' A
#
# COMPACT_ATOMS: atom_id res chain seq x y z
N MET A 1 5.78 14.18 25.74
CA MET A 1 5.68 12.74 25.42
C MET A 1 4.81 12.62 24.19
N LYS A 2 5.37 12.17 23.06
CA LYS A 2 4.70 12.14 21.74
C LYS A 2 3.60 11.08 21.79
N SER A 3 2.37 11.48 21.53
CA SER A 3 1.18 10.63 21.56
C SER A 3 1.38 9.42 20.65
N ARG A 4 1.05 8.24 21.17
CA ARG A 4 0.84 7.03 20.38
C ARG A 4 -0.29 7.33 19.40
N SER A 5 0.02 7.79 18.20
CA SER A 5 -0.93 7.75 17.09
C SER A 5 -1.10 6.28 16.76
N GLY A 6 -2.09 5.65 17.39
CA GLY A 6 -2.59 4.36 16.94
C GLY A 6 -2.83 4.46 15.43
N VAL A 7 -2.47 3.42 14.70
CA VAL A 7 -2.78 3.30 13.28
C VAL A 7 -4.28 3.04 13.16
N ASP A 8 -5.10 4.02 13.55
CA ASP A 8 -6.57 3.92 13.58
C ASP A 8 -7.17 4.20 12.20
N SER A 9 -6.34 4.54 11.22
CA SER A 9 -6.77 4.85 9.87
C SER A 9 -5.95 4.10 8.83
N LEU A 10 -6.65 3.43 7.92
CA LEU A 10 -6.09 2.81 6.71
C LEU A 10 -5.26 3.83 5.91
N LEU A 11 -5.62 5.11 6.00
CA LEU A 11 -4.86 6.24 5.44
C LEU A 11 -3.47 6.44 6.08
N ASP A 12 -3.31 6.21 7.37
CA ASP A 12 -1.99 6.33 8.03
C ASP A 12 -1.10 5.14 7.71
N LEU A 13 -1.69 3.97 7.49
CA LEU A 13 -0.97 2.79 7.02
C LEU A 13 -0.48 2.98 5.58
N ILE A 14 -1.34 3.52 4.69
CA ILE A 14 -0.94 3.92 3.33
C ILE A 14 0.14 4.99 3.38
N LYS A 15 -0.03 6.04 4.18
CA LYS A 15 1.00 7.07 4.33
C LYS A 15 2.32 6.46 4.80
N ASN A 16 2.33 5.62 5.82
CA ASN A 16 3.56 4.96 6.27
C ASN A 16 4.17 4.03 5.22
N LEU A 17 3.35 3.39 4.38
CA LEU A 17 3.84 2.51 3.31
C LEU A 17 4.50 3.28 2.16
N PHE A 18 4.04 4.51 1.91
CA PHE A 18 4.55 5.41 0.86
C PHE A 18 5.48 6.51 1.39
N ASN A 19 5.70 6.58 2.70
CA ASN A 19 6.60 7.53 3.34
C ASN A 19 7.94 6.85 3.67
N ASP A 20 9.00 7.65 3.83
CA ASP A 20 10.40 7.22 4.03
C ASP A 20 11.06 6.48 2.85
N ASP A 21 11.10 7.09 1.65
CA ASP A 21 11.83 6.59 0.47
C ASP A 21 11.47 5.16 -0.02
N ASN A 22 10.50 4.53 0.64
CA ASN A 22 9.96 3.20 0.36
C ASN A 22 8.95 3.19 -0.80
N TRP A 23 9.07 4.16 -1.72
CA TRP A 23 8.27 4.25 -2.95
C TRP A 23 8.28 2.91 -3.73
N TYR A 24 9.39 2.18 -3.68
CA TYR A 24 9.53 0.87 -4.31
C TYR A 24 8.60 -0.19 -3.69
N LEU A 25 8.38 -0.15 -2.38
CA LEU A 25 7.52 -1.08 -1.66
C LEU A 25 6.05 -0.75 -1.92
N GLY A 26 5.69 0.54 -1.88
CA GLY A 26 4.36 0.99 -2.25
C GLY A 26 4.04 0.69 -3.72
N GLY A 27 4.98 0.94 -4.64
CA GLY A 27 4.87 0.62 -6.06
C GLY A 27 4.75 -0.88 -6.32
N PHE A 28 5.49 -1.71 -5.57
CA PHE A 28 5.40 -3.18 -5.64
C PHE A 28 4.02 -3.69 -5.22
N VAL A 29 3.47 -3.17 -4.13
CA VAL A 29 2.11 -3.53 -3.65
C VAL A 29 1.05 -3.12 -4.67
N VAL A 30 1.15 -1.92 -5.27
CA VAL A 30 0.24 -1.48 -6.33
C VAL A 30 0.34 -2.37 -7.57
N ALA A 31 1.57 -2.71 -8.00
CA ALA A 31 1.79 -3.60 -9.14
C ALA A 31 1.20 -5.00 -8.93
N LEU A 32 1.31 -5.55 -7.71
CA LEU A 32 0.69 -6.83 -7.34
C LEU A 32 -0.82 -6.79 -7.45
N ILE A 33 -1.46 -5.74 -6.95
CA ILE A 33 -2.92 -5.57 -7.04
C ILE A 33 -3.35 -5.49 -8.51
N LEU A 34 -2.65 -4.68 -9.32
CA LEU A 34 -2.93 -4.57 -10.76
C LEU A 34 -2.71 -5.90 -11.48
N PHE A 35 -1.69 -6.67 -11.12
CA PHE A 35 -1.41 -7.99 -11.68
C PHE A 35 -2.55 -8.98 -11.36
N ILE A 36 -3.04 -9.01 -10.13
CA ILE A 36 -4.17 -9.87 -9.73
C ILE A 36 -5.45 -9.47 -10.48
N ILE A 37 -5.73 -8.17 -10.58
CA ILE A 37 -6.88 -7.67 -11.33
C ILE A 37 -6.75 -8.05 -12.82
N TRP A 38 -5.56 -7.87 -13.39
CA TRP A 38 -5.28 -8.24 -14.77
C TRP A 38 -5.46 -9.74 -15.00
N ASP A 39 -4.92 -10.59 -14.13
CA ASP A 39 -5.08 -12.04 -14.18
C ASP A 39 -6.56 -12.44 -14.13
N LEU A 40 -7.34 -11.88 -13.20
CA LEU A 40 -8.77 -12.16 -13.09
C LEU A 40 -9.59 -11.69 -14.30
N ILE A 41 -9.19 -10.60 -14.96
CA ILE A 41 -9.88 -10.06 -16.15
C ILE A 41 -9.47 -10.79 -17.42
N VAL A 42 -8.18 -11.11 -17.57
CA VAL A 42 -7.59 -11.69 -18.79
C VAL A 42 -7.69 -13.21 -18.85
N VAL A 43 -7.75 -13.89 -17.70
CA VAL A 43 -7.94 -15.36 -17.64
C VAL A 43 -9.42 -15.75 -17.83
N LYS A 44 -10.24 -14.84 -18.37
CA LYS A 44 -11.59 -15.12 -18.87
C LYS A 44 -11.62 -15.07 -20.39
#